data_AF-A0A150S5M9-F1
#
_entry.id   AF-A0A150S5M9-F1
#
_cell.length_a   1.000
_cell.length_b   1.000
_cell.length_c   1.000
_cell.angle_alpha   90.00
_cell.angle_beta   90.00
_cell.angle_gamma   90.00
#
_symmetry.space_group_name_H-M   'P 1'
#
loop_
_entity.id
_entity.type
_entity.pdbx_description
1 polymer ?
#
loop_
_entity_poly.entity_id
_entity_poly.type
_entity_poly.pdbx_seq_one_letter_code
_entity_poly.pdbx_strand_id
1 'polypeptide(L)'
;MGSGRNIDEAGRRSPRRLHTSRTLPSFPTHPGLQSITGLRGALEFLEWPASEWTIKDLQDWFVDHLVTPGLMKRPQIVREPGATPVMLDPRADGGSNLEELIYKARGRVITALRGLIAPVADDRFLNAAIYGGRVRRAAVGGRPVWVASPREIDFLGDIVLSLLAADILLDREFYRAHLCICEVCGRVSFKDSPDARGVCAEHRSHVSGFTPRVR
;
A
#
# COMPACT_ATOMS: atom_id res chain seq x y z
N MET A 1 0.07 59.48 -4.09
CA MET A 1 0.46 59.07 -5.46
C MET A 1 1.77 58.32 -5.33
N GLY A 2 1.96 57.04 -5.61
CA GLY A 2 1.15 55.95 -6.17
C GLY A 2 2.14 54.85 -6.60
N SER A 3 1.79 53.58 -6.37
CA SER A 3 2.40 52.34 -6.89
C SER A 3 3.85 52.02 -6.45
N GLY A 4 4.17 50.89 -5.80
CA GLY A 4 3.56 49.57 -5.84
C GLY A 4 4.34 48.66 -6.78
N ARG A 5 5.00 47.64 -6.21
CA ARG A 5 5.16 46.27 -6.77
C ARG A 5 5.98 45.41 -5.79
N ASN A 6 5.25 44.73 -4.91
CA ASN A 6 5.69 43.43 -4.38
C ASN A 6 5.79 42.47 -5.57
N ILE A 7 6.92 41.78 -5.69
CA ILE A 7 7.05 40.64 -6.58
C ILE A 7 6.83 39.42 -5.69
N ASP A 8 5.57 39.02 -5.58
CA ASP A 8 5.18 37.70 -5.08
C ASP A 8 5.66 36.65 -6.07
N GLU A 9 6.80 36.03 -5.77
CA GLU A 9 7.29 34.85 -6.48
C GLU A 9 6.54 33.61 -5.93
N ALA A 10 5.24 33.58 -6.21
CA ALA A 10 4.40 32.41 -6.06
C ALA A 10 4.83 31.39 -7.14
N GLY A 11 5.86 30.60 -6.81
CA GLY A 11 6.26 29.43 -7.56
C GLY A 11 5.07 28.50 -7.75
N ARG A 12 4.57 28.47 -8.98
CA ARG A 12 3.46 27.63 -9.44
C ARG A 12 3.77 26.16 -9.12
N ARG A 13 3.20 25.65 -8.03
CA ARG A 13 2.97 24.22 -7.87
C ARG A 13 2.04 23.80 -8.99
N SER A 14 2.53 22.98 -9.91
CA SER A 14 1.69 22.32 -10.91
C SER A 14 0.51 21.64 -10.19
N PRO A 15 -0.74 21.88 -10.63
CA PRO A 15 -1.87 21.19 -10.06
C PRO A 15 -1.68 19.69 -10.28
N ARG A 16 -1.66 18.95 -9.16
CA ARG A 16 -1.75 17.49 -9.10
C ARG A 16 -2.78 17.03 -10.16
N ARG A 17 -2.47 15.97 -10.90
CA ARG A 17 -3.53 15.17 -11.56
C ARG A 17 -4.35 14.47 -10.48
N LEU A 18 -5.13 15.25 -9.74
CA LEU A 18 -6.36 14.79 -9.14
C LEU A 18 -7.33 14.61 -10.31
N HIS A 19 -7.98 13.44 -10.36
CA HIS A 19 -9.03 13.00 -11.30
C HIS A 19 -8.62 11.94 -12.32
N THR A 20 -8.51 10.71 -11.82
CA THR A 20 -9.59 9.75 -12.07
C THR A 20 -10.21 9.38 -10.74
N SER A 21 -11.49 9.65 -10.57
CA SER A 21 -12.28 9.27 -9.40
C SER A 21 -12.36 7.74 -9.30
N ARG A 22 -11.34 7.11 -8.72
CA ARG A 22 -11.52 5.85 -7.99
C ARG A 22 -11.56 6.23 -6.53
N THR A 23 -12.76 6.11 -5.96
CA THR A 23 -13.00 6.27 -4.53
C THR A 23 -12.05 5.31 -3.82
N LEU A 24 -11.12 5.84 -3.02
CA LEU A 24 -10.47 5.08 -1.97
C LEU A 24 -11.57 4.27 -1.26
N PRO A 25 -11.38 2.96 -1.01
CA PRO A 25 -12.40 2.17 -0.35
C PRO A 25 -12.79 2.90 0.94
N SER A 26 -14.10 3.12 1.12
CA SER A 26 -14.65 3.71 2.33
C SER A 26 -14.13 2.89 3.52
N PHE A 27 -13.23 3.49 4.29
CA PHE A 27 -12.65 2.84 5.46
C PHE A 27 -13.78 2.59 6.47
N PRO A 28 -13.94 1.35 6.98
CA PRO A 28 -14.79 1.13 8.14
C PRO A 28 -14.30 2.04 9.26
N THR A 29 -15.21 2.70 9.97
CA THR A 29 -14.86 3.56 11.10
C THR A 29 -14.46 2.69 12.29
N HIS A 30 -13.21 2.20 12.31
CA HIS A 30 -12.71 1.38 13.41
C HIS A 30 -11.94 2.25 14.42
N PRO A 31 -12.20 2.18 15.74
CA PRO A 31 -11.49 2.95 16.77
C PRO A 31 -9.97 2.74 16.78
N GLY A 32 -9.49 1.59 16.28
CA GLY A 32 -8.06 1.25 16.12
C GLY A 32 -7.41 1.78 14.84
N LEU A 33 -8.20 2.17 13.83
CA LEU A 33 -7.73 2.77 12.58
C LEU A 33 -7.54 4.29 12.75
N GLN A 34 -6.96 4.78 13.85
CA GLN A 34 -6.65 6.21 14.00
C GLN A 34 -5.16 6.53 13.78
N SER A 35 -4.32 5.50 13.66
CA SER A 35 -2.90 5.62 13.27
C SER A 35 -2.70 5.36 11.77
N ILE A 36 -3.52 5.99 10.92
CA ILE A 36 -3.75 5.64 9.48
C ILE A 36 -2.61 6.09 8.53
N THR A 37 -1.36 6.18 8.97
CA THR A 37 -0.28 6.50 8.01
C THR A 37 0.15 5.27 7.23
N GLY A 38 0.31 4.12 7.92
CA GLY A 38 0.79 2.87 7.30
C GLY A 38 -0.20 2.26 6.31
N LEU A 39 -1.41 1.92 6.76
CA LEU A 39 -2.45 1.34 5.92
C LEU A 39 -2.73 2.17 4.66
N ARG A 40 -2.82 3.49 4.80
CA ARG A 40 -3.06 4.38 3.65
C ARG A 40 -1.98 4.24 2.59
N GLY A 41 -0.70 4.32 2.99
CA GLY A 41 0.42 4.18 2.07
C GLY A 41 0.43 2.81 1.38
N ALA A 42 0.11 1.74 2.11
CA ALA A 42 0.02 0.40 1.54
C ALA A 42 -1.14 0.26 0.53
N LEU A 43 -2.32 0.80 0.83
CA LEU A 43 -3.47 0.72 -0.08
C LEU A 43 -3.26 1.56 -1.34
N GLU A 44 -2.70 2.77 -1.20
CA GLU A 44 -2.33 3.62 -2.33
C GLU A 44 -1.34 2.91 -3.25
N PHE A 45 -0.33 2.24 -2.66
CA PHE A 45 0.60 1.42 -3.42
C PHE A 45 -0.07 0.27 -4.18
N LEU A 46 -1.18 -0.28 -3.69
CA LEU A 46 -1.87 -1.43 -4.28
C LEU A 46 -2.96 -1.05 -5.29
N GLU A 47 -3.40 0.21 -5.33
CA GLU A 47 -4.61 0.60 -6.05
C GLU A 47 -4.39 0.80 -7.57
N TRP A 48 -3.29 1.43 -7.97
CA TRP A 48 -3.08 1.84 -9.36
C TRP A 48 -2.58 0.69 -10.25
N PRO A 49 -2.74 0.67 -11.57
CA PRO A 49 -2.05 -0.30 -12.43
C PRO A 49 -0.52 -0.15 -12.34
N ALA A 50 0.24 -1.25 -12.47
CA ALA A 50 1.71 -1.19 -12.37
C ALA A 50 2.33 -0.34 -13.49
N SER A 51 1.76 -0.42 -14.68
CA SER A 51 2.13 0.34 -15.88
C SER A 51 1.95 1.85 -15.76
N GLU A 52 1.18 2.32 -14.77
CA GLU A 52 0.93 3.75 -14.56
C GLU A 52 1.92 4.40 -13.58
N TRP A 53 2.78 3.61 -12.92
CA TRP A 53 3.80 4.15 -12.02
C TRP A 53 4.96 4.74 -12.81
N THR A 54 5.34 5.97 -12.46
CA THR A 54 6.64 6.55 -12.84
C THR A 54 7.63 6.47 -11.68
N ILE A 55 8.93 6.63 -11.98
CA ILE A 55 9.97 6.71 -10.93
C ILE A 55 9.65 7.86 -9.96
N LYS A 56 9.13 8.97 -10.48
CA LYS A 56 8.73 10.11 -9.68
C LYS A 56 7.58 9.74 -8.73
N ASP A 57 6.57 9.01 -9.19
CA ASP A 57 5.46 8.58 -8.34
C ASP A 57 5.95 7.67 -7.21
N LEU A 58 6.86 6.74 -7.52
CA LEU A 58 7.46 5.88 -6.50
C LEU A 58 8.31 6.68 -5.49
N GLN A 59 9.09 7.64 -5.95
CA GLN A 59 9.83 8.56 -5.07
C GLN A 59 8.91 9.36 -4.16
N ASP A 60 7.87 9.95 -4.72
CA ASP A 60 6.91 10.76 -3.99
C ASP A 60 6.15 9.88 -2.98
N TRP A 61 5.78 8.65 -3.33
CA TRP A 61 5.18 7.67 -2.42
C TRP A 61 6.10 7.34 -1.23
N PHE A 62 7.40 7.09 -1.48
CA PHE A 62 8.38 6.90 -0.39
C PHE A 62 8.46 8.15 0.51
N VAL A 63 8.49 9.33 -0.09
CA VAL A 63 8.59 10.59 0.67
C VAL A 63 7.37 10.78 1.56
N ASP A 64 6.17 10.61 1.01
CA ASP A 64 4.92 10.92 1.70
C ASP A 64 4.60 9.90 2.81
N HIS A 65 4.82 8.61 2.55
CA HIS A 65 4.36 7.53 3.44
C HIS A 65 5.44 6.95 4.36
N LEU A 66 6.73 7.21 4.07
CA LEU A 66 7.83 6.52 4.75
C LEU A 66 8.92 7.48 5.27
N VAL A 67 9.37 8.43 4.45
CA VAL A 67 10.47 9.35 4.82
C VAL A 67 9.98 10.53 5.66
N THR A 68 8.96 11.25 5.21
CA THR A 68 8.37 12.38 5.96
C THR A 68 7.85 11.94 7.33
N PRO A 69 7.19 10.77 7.47
CA PRO A 69 6.79 10.26 8.78
C PRO A 69 7.96 9.73 9.64
N GLY A 70 9.18 9.67 9.12
CA GLY A 70 10.37 9.24 9.86
C GLY A 70 10.48 7.72 10.06
N LEU A 71 9.86 6.91 9.20
CA LEU A 71 9.85 5.44 9.32
C LEU A 71 11.09 4.80 8.68
N MET A 72 11.70 5.46 7.70
CA MET A 72 12.96 5.06 7.05
C MET A 72 13.62 6.27 6.39
N LYS A 73 14.91 6.17 6.01
CA LYS A 73 15.50 7.19 5.13
C LYS A 73 15.16 6.92 3.67
N ARG A 74 15.39 7.92 2.82
CA ARG A 74 15.08 7.85 1.39
C ARG A 74 15.97 6.81 0.69
N PRO A 75 15.39 5.75 0.08
CA PRO A 75 16.17 4.80 -0.68
C PRO A 75 16.69 5.44 -1.98
N GLN A 76 17.88 5.03 -2.42
CA GLN A 76 18.44 5.40 -3.73
C GLN A 76 18.18 4.33 -4.78
N ILE A 77 18.07 3.07 -4.35
CA ILE A 77 17.83 1.91 -5.21
C ILE A 77 16.72 1.09 -4.57
N VAL A 78 15.75 0.69 -5.37
CA VAL A 78 14.65 -0.18 -4.96
C VAL A 78 14.86 -1.55 -5.59
N ARG A 79 14.58 -2.59 -4.82
CA ARG A 79 14.80 -3.99 -5.21
C ARG A 79 13.56 -4.81 -4.93
N GLU A 80 13.35 -5.82 -5.74
CA GLU A 80 12.36 -6.86 -5.50
C GLU A 80 12.88 -8.18 -6.09
N PRO A 81 12.67 -9.33 -5.43
CA PRO A 81 13.10 -10.62 -5.96
C PRO A 81 12.50 -10.92 -7.34
N GLY A 82 13.36 -11.25 -8.29
CA GLY A 82 12.94 -11.55 -9.67
C GLY A 82 12.57 -10.32 -10.50
N ALA A 83 12.98 -9.12 -10.09
CA ALA A 83 12.92 -7.90 -10.90
C ALA A 83 14.31 -7.25 -10.98
N THR A 84 14.55 -6.49 -12.05
CA THR A 84 15.76 -5.66 -12.16
C THR A 84 15.70 -4.51 -11.15
N PRO A 85 16.76 -4.26 -10.35
CA PRO A 85 16.81 -3.12 -9.44
C PRO A 85 16.58 -1.78 -10.16
N VAL A 86 15.83 -0.89 -9.53
CA VAL A 86 15.51 0.43 -10.08
C VAL A 86 16.19 1.51 -9.26
N MET A 87 16.97 2.35 -9.92
CA MET A 87 17.52 3.57 -9.32
C MET A 87 16.42 4.64 -9.25
N LEU A 88 16.26 5.25 -8.08
CA LEU A 88 15.39 6.40 -7.86
C LEU A 88 16.14 7.69 -8.17
N ASP A 89 16.66 7.81 -9.39
CA ASP A 89 17.25 9.04 -9.93
C ASP A 89 16.23 9.71 -10.88
N PRO A 90 15.86 11.00 -10.67
CA PRO A 90 14.98 11.73 -11.59
C PRO A 90 15.45 11.76 -13.06
N ARG A 91 16.72 11.46 -13.32
CA ARG A 91 17.33 11.46 -14.66
C ARG A 91 17.40 10.08 -15.31
N ALA A 92 17.02 9.01 -14.62
CA ALA A 92 17.11 7.66 -15.14
C ALA A 92 15.86 7.28 -15.95
N ASP A 93 16.05 6.74 -17.16
CA ASP A 93 14.99 6.08 -17.93
C ASP A 93 14.83 4.63 -17.43
N GLY A 94 13.91 4.41 -16.49
CA GLY A 94 13.69 3.10 -15.86
C GLY A 94 12.33 2.45 -16.15
N GLY A 95 11.61 2.89 -17.18
CA GLY A 95 10.19 2.58 -17.41
C GLY A 95 9.81 1.09 -17.28
N SER A 96 10.36 0.20 -18.12
CA SER A 96 9.99 -1.22 -18.11
C SER A 96 10.45 -1.97 -16.85
N ASN A 97 11.59 -1.58 -16.28
CA ASN A 97 12.12 -2.21 -15.06
C ASN A 97 11.27 -1.85 -13.83
N LEU A 98 10.74 -0.62 -13.81
CA LEU A 98 9.83 -0.17 -12.76
C LEU A 98 8.52 -0.94 -12.77
N GLU A 99 7.90 -1.11 -13.93
CA GLU A 99 6.64 -1.85 -14.03
C GLU A 99 6.80 -3.29 -13.52
N GLU A 100 7.86 -4.00 -13.96
CA GLU A 100 8.15 -5.35 -13.47
C GLU A 100 8.35 -5.37 -11.95
N LEU A 101 9.14 -4.44 -11.42
CA LEU A 101 9.41 -4.33 -9.98
C LEU A 101 8.14 -4.12 -9.16
N ILE A 102 7.26 -3.20 -9.60
CA ILE A 102 5.97 -2.95 -8.95
C ILE A 102 5.07 -4.18 -9.04
N TYR A 103 5.00 -4.83 -10.20
CA TYR A 103 4.21 -6.04 -10.41
C TYR A 103 4.64 -7.18 -9.46
N LYS A 104 5.94 -7.47 -9.38
CA LYS A 104 6.49 -8.51 -8.48
C LYS A 104 6.22 -8.19 -7.01
N ALA A 105 6.45 -6.94 -6.59
CA ALA A 105 6.26 -6.51 -5.22
C ALA A 105 4.79 -6.67 -4.80
N ARG A 106 3.86 -6.22 -5.65
CA ARG A 106 2.42 -6.37 -5.40
C ARG A 106 1.98 -7.82 -5.40
N GLY A 107 2.44 -8.64 -6.33
CA GLY A 107 2.13 -10.06 -6.35
C GLY A 107 2.49 -10.74 -5.02
N ARG A 108 3.63 -10.37 -4.43
CA ARG A 108 4.05 -10.87 -3.11
C ARG A 108 3.19 -10.33 -1.97
N VAL A 109 2.87 -9.03 -1.97
CA VAL A 109 1.97 -8.42 -0.97
C VAL A 109 0.60 -9.10 -0.99
N ILE A 110 0.00 -9.25 -2.18
CA ILE A 110 -1.31 -9.90 -2.35
C ILE A 110 -1.27 -11.36 -1.92
N THR A 111 -0.19 -12.08 -2.22
CA THR A 111 -0.03 -13.47 -1.78
C THR A 111 0.01 -13.59 -0.25
N ALA A 112 0.75 -12.70 0.43
CA ALA A 112 0.78 -12.66 1.89
C ALA A 112 -0.59 -12.32 2.50
N LEU A 113 -1.30 -11.34 1.94
CA LEU A 113 -2.64 -10.98 2.40
C LEU A 113 -3.68 -12.10 2.15
N ARG A 114 -3.56 -12.85 1.05
CA ARG A 114 -4.38 -14.06 0.82
C ARG A 114 -4.12 -15.12 1.88
N GLY A 115 -2.85 -15.33 2.24
CA GLY A 115 -2.46 -16.23 3.34
C GLY A 115 -3.07 -15.83 4.68
N LEU A 116 -3.10 -14.54 5.00
CA LEU A 116 -3.71 -14.01 6.23
C LEU A 116 -5.20 -14.38 6.37
N ILE A 117 -5.95 -14.28 5.26
CA ILE A 117 -7.41 -14.47 5.25
C ILE A 117 -7.84 -15.88 4.87
N ALA A 118 -6.90 -16.80 4.64
CA ALA A 118 -7.20 -18.18 4.32
C ALA A 118 -7.87 -18.91 5.51
N PRO A 119 -8.61 -20.02 5.27
CA PRO A 119 -9.22 -20.81 6.34
C PRO A 119 -8.21 -21.23 7.42
N VAL A 120 -7.05 -21.73 6.98
CA VAL A 120 -5.86 -21.90 7.80
C VAL A 120 -4.95 -20.71 7.54
N ALA A 121 -4.87 -19.80 8.50
CA ALA A 121 -4.12 -18.56 8.32
C ALA A 121 -2.61 -18.81 8.22
N ASP A 122 -1.98 -18.11 7.29
CA ASP A 122 -0.53 -18.07 7.12
C ASP A 122 0.03 -16.73 7.59
N ASP A 123 0.50 -16.70 8.84
CA ASP A 123 1.07 -15.50 9.47
C ASP A 123 2.58 -15.36 9.19
N ARG A 124 3.18 -16.12 8.26
CA ARG A 124 4.63 -16.08 8.02
C ARG A 124 5.15 -14.68 7.68
N PHE A 125 4.38 -13.85 6.98
CA PHE A 125 4.80 -12.48 6.68
C PHE A 125 4.81 -11.59 7.93
N LEU A 126 3.89 -11.78 8.87
CA LEU A 126 3.88 -11.05 10.15
C LEU A 126 5.09 -11.44 11.00
N ASN A 127 5.36 -12.75 11.09
CA ASN A 127 6.55 -13.26 11.76
C ASN A 127 7.84 -12.71 11.11
N ALA A 128 7.92 -12.70 9.78
CA ALA A 128 9.04 -12.13 9.06
C ALA A 128 9.20 -10.62 9.30
N ALA A 129 8.10 -9.86 9.43
CA ALA A 129 8.16 -8.45 9.77
C ALA A 129 8.70 -8.21 11.19
N ILE A 130 8.24 -9.00 12.17
CA ILE A 130 8.68 -8.91 13.56
C ILE A 130 10.16 -9.30 13.69
N TYR A 131 10.53 -10.50 13.27
CA TYR A 131 11.90 -11.01 13.42
C TYR A 131 12.89 -10.31 12.49
N GLY A 132 12.43 -9.79 11.36
CA GLY A 132 13.24 -8.97 10.46
C GLY A 132 13.44 -7.53 10.94
N GLY A 133 12.83 -7.13 12.07
CA GLY A 133 12.91 -5.77 12.62
C GLY A 133 12.20 -4.72 11.77
N ARG A 134 11.29 -5.14 10.87
CA ARG A 134 10.54 -4.23 9.98
C ARG A 134 9.31 -3.64 10.64
N VAL A 135 8.96 -4.12 11.83
CA VAL A 135 8.03 -3.47 12.75
C VAL A 135 8.67 -3.41 14.12
N ARG A 136 8.31 -2.40 14.91
CA ARG A 136 8.78 -2.23 16.28
C ARG A 136 7.63 -1.83 17.20
N ARG A 137 7.75 -2.20 18.47
CA ARG A 137 6.84 -1.69 19.50
C ARG A 137 7.22 -0.24 19.83
N ALA A 138 6.22 0.60 20.03
CA ALA A 138 6.36 1.96 20.52
C ALA A 138 5.25 2.26 21.54
N ALA A 139 5.37 3.38 22.25
CA ALA A 139 4.30 3.91 23.07
C ALA A 139 3.87 5.27 22.50
N VAL A 140 2.61 5.39 22.11
CA VAL A 140 2.01 6.65 21.64
C VAL A 140 0.89 6.99 22.61
N GLY A 141 1.01 8.13 23.30
CA GLY A 141 0.04 8.52 24.34
C GLY A 141 -0.12 7.48 25.46
N GLY A 142 0.96 6.77 25.80
CA GLY A 142 0.96 5.71 26.83
C GLY A 142 0.35 4.37 26.40
N ARG A 143 -0.14 4.24 25.16
CA ARG A 143 -0.66 2.98 24.62
C ARG A 143 0.41 2.25 23.81
N PRO A 144 0.59 0.93 24.01
CA PRO A 144 1.50 0.14 23.19
C PRO A 144 0.95 0.07 21.76
N VAL A 145 1.76 0.49 20.80
CA VAL A 145 1.45 0.40 19.38
C VAL A 145 2.56 -0.30 18.62
N TRP A 146 2.21 -0.84 17.45
CA TRP A 146 3.18 -1.29 16.46
C TRP A 146 3.42 -0.18 15.45
N VAL A 147 4.68 0.02 15.09
CA VAL A 147 5.09 1.03 14.11
C VAL A 147 5.95 0.34 13.06
N ALA A 148 5.68 0.62 11.79
CA ALA A 148 6.53 0.17 10.70
C ALA A 148 7.94 0.75 10.85
N SER A 149 8.95 -0.06 10.56
CA SER A 149 10.36 0.28 10.66
C SER A 149 11.16 -0.37 9.53
N PRO A 150 10.74 -0.22 8.25
CA PRO A 150 11.48 -0.77 7.13
C PRO A 150 12.85 -0.10 6.98
N ARG A 151 13.75 -0.77 6.26
CA ARG A 151 15.09 -0.26 5.92
C ARG A 151 15.19 -0.06 4.43
N GLU A 152 16.06 0.86 4.01
CA GLU A 152 16.34 1.13 2.59
C GLU A 152 16.79 -0.11 1.81
N ILE A 153 17.38 -1.07 2.50
CA ILE A 153 17.85 -2.31 1.90
C ILE A 153 16.76 -3.37 1.73
N ASP A 154 15.64 -3.24 2.42
CA ASP A 154 14.54 -4.20 2.35
C ASP A 154 13.91 -4.16 0.94
N PHE A 155 13.33 -5.29 0.51
CA PHE A 155 12.63 -5.36 -0.76
C PHE A 155 11.34 -4.55 -0.73
N LEU A 156 10.90 -3.99 -1.86
CA LEU A 156 9.72 -3.13 -1.93
C LEU A 156 8.47 -3.78 -1.34
N GLY A 157 8.23 -5.06 -1.65
CA GLY A 157 7.12 -5.81 -1.07
C GLY A 157 7.21 -5.96 0.45
N ASP A 158 8.41 -6.07 1.02
CA ASP A 158 8.60 -6.13 2.48
C ASP A 158 8.38 -4.77 3.15
N ILE A 159 8.76 -3.70 2.46
CA ILE A 159 8.49 -2.33 2.90
C ILE A 159 6.97 -2.12 2.97
N VAL A 160 6.23 -2.45 1.91
CA VAL A 160 4.77 -2.34 1.88
C VAL A 160 4.11 -3.26 2.91
N LEU A 161 4.58 -4.51 3.04
CA LEU A 161 4.09 -5.44 4.05
C LEU A 161 4.36 -4.96 5.47
N SER A 162 5.43 -4.20 5.72
CA SER A 162 5.71 -3.64 7.05
C SER A 162 4.67 -2.60 7.47
N LEU A 163 4.19 -1.79 6.52
CA LEU A 163 3.12 -0.82 6.75
C LEU A 163 1.82 -1.54 7.14
N LEU A 164 1.46 -2.60 6.41
CA LEU A 164 0.29 -3.43 6.71
C LEU A 164 0.45 -4.19 8.03
N ALA A 165 1.63 -4.75 8.28
CA ALA A 165 1.90 -5.53 9.49
C ALA A 165 1.75 -4.68 10.75
N ALA A 166 2.18 -3.42 10.74
CA ALA A 166 2.01 -2.53 11.87
C ALA A 166 0.54 -2.39 12.29
N ASP A 167 -0.37 -2.25 11.32
CA ASP A 167 -1.81 -2.14 11.61
C ASP A 167 -2.45 -3.50 11.92
N ILE A 168 -2.09 -4.57 11.18
CA ILE A 168 -2.64 -5.92 11.38
C ILE A 168 -2.26 -6.48 12.76
N LEU A 169 -1.07 -6.17 13.27
CA LEU A 169 -0.65 -6.60 14.60
C LEU A 169 -1.40 -5.90 15.74
N LEU A 170 -2.12 -4.81 15.47
CA LEU A 170 -2.99 -4.16 16.44
C LEU A 170 -4.37 -4.82 16.52
N ASP A 171 -4.92 -5.26 15.39
CA ASP A 171 -6.24 -5.89 15.33
C ASP A 171 -6.35 -6.93 14.20
N ARG A 172 -5.71 -8.08 14.40
CA ARG A 172 -5.66 -9.14 13.38
C ARG A 172 -7.03 -9.66 12.98
N GLU A 173 -7.94 -9.78 13.94
CA GLU A 173 -9.26 -10.37 13.70
C GLU A 173 -10.12 -9.44 12.84
N PHE A 174 -10.01 -8.11 13.03
CA PHE A 174 -10.64 -7.16 12.12
C PHE A 174 -10.19 -7.38 10.67
N TYR A 175 -8.89 -7.46 10.40
CA TYR A 175 -8.40 -7.69 9.03
C TYR A 175 -8.82 -9.05 8.50
N ARG A 176 -8.76 -10.10 9.32
CA ARG A 176 -9.23 -11.44 8.92
C ARG A 176 -10.71 -11.44 8.53
N ALA A 177 -11.55 -10.70 9.25
CA ALA A 177 -13.00 -10.64 9.05
C ALA A 177 -13.44 -9.70 7.91
N HIS A 178 -12.70 -8.62 7.64
CA HIS A 178 -13.17 -7.58 6.72
C HIS A 178 -12.33 -7.45 5.44
N LEU A 179 -11.05 -7.85 5.46
CA LEU A 179 -10.18 -7.74 4.30
C LEU A 179 -10.64 -8.67 3.17
N CYS A 180 -10.82 -8.08 2.00
CA CYS A 180 -11.26 -8.75 0.78
C CYS A 180 -10.26 -8.50 -0.33
N ILE A 181 -9.92 -9.55 -1.07
CA ILE A 181 -9.03 -9.50 -2.23
C ILE A 181 -9.80 -10.03 -3.44
N CYS A 182 -9.79 -9.30 -4.55
CA CYS A 182 -10.34 -9.82 -5.79
C CYS A 182 -9.46 -10.94 -6.35
N GLU A 183 -10.06 -12.06 -6.72
CA GLU A 183 -9.37 -13.20 -7.33
C GLU A 183 -8.90 -12.88 -8.75
N VAL A 184 -9.64 -12.03 -9.47
CA VAL A 184 -9.33 -11.63 -10.85
C VAL A 184 -8.17 -10.63 -10.92
N CYS A 185 -8.27 -9.51 -10.19
CA CYS A 185 -7.31 -8.41 -10.32
C CYS A 185 -6.49 -8.10 -9.07
N GLY A 186 -6.67 -8.86 -7.98
CA GLY A 186 -5.92 -8.63 -6.73
C GLY A 186 -6.33 -7.37 -5.97
N ARG A 187 -7.33 -6.60 -6.41
CA ARG A 187 -7.78 -5.39 -5.71
C ARG A 187 -8.12 -5.69 -4.25
N VAL A 188 -7.52 -4.93 -3.34
CA VAL A 188 -7.76 -4.98 -1.90
C VAL A 188 -8.92 -4.04 -1.53
N SER A 189 -9.82 -4.51 -0.68
CA SER A 189 -10.98 -3.75 -0.18
C SER A 189 -11.39 -4.25 1.21
N PHE A 190 -12.24 -3.51 1.89
CA PHE A 190 -12.84 -3.93 3.16
C PHE A 190 -14.36 -4.06 2.98
N LYS A 191 -14.95 -5.12 3.52
CA LYS A 191 -16.40 -5.35 3.48
C LYS A 191 -16.88 -5.87 4.83
N ASP A 192 -18.12 -5.53 5.20
CA ASP A 192 -18.72 -5.92 6.49
C ASP A 192 -19.16 -7.39 6.55
N SER A 193 -19.22 -8.09 5.41
CA SER A 193 -19.61 -9.50 5.34
C SER A 193 -18.57 -10.36 4.61
N PRO A 194 -18.19 -11.53 5.18
CA PRO A 194 -17.26 -12.46 4.55
C PRO A 194 -17.81 -13.14 3.30
N ASP A 195 -19.13 -13.20 3.10
CA ASP A 195 -19.76 -13.88 1.95
C ASP A 195 -19.63 -13.11 0.63
N ALA A 196 -19.17 -11.85 0.70
CA ALA A 196 -18.92 -11.01 -0.48
C ALA A 196 -17.46 -11.06 -0.98
N ARG A 197 -16.66 -12.01 -0.49
CA ARG A 197 -15.24 -12.18 -0.85
C ARG A 197 -15.09 -12.73 -2.28
N GLY A 198 -13.99 -12.37 -2.93
CA GLY A 198 -13.56 -12.98 -4.20
C GLY A 198 -13.69 -12.10 -5.45
N VAL A 199 -14.68 -11.20 -5.54
CA VAL A 199 -14.86 -10.36 -6.74
C VAL A 199 -15.11 -8.89 -6.39
N CYS A 200 -14.36 -7.97 -7.00
CA CYS A 200 -14.57 -6.52 -6.85
C CYS A 200 -15.74 -6.05 -7.74
N ALA A 201 -16.25 -4.84 -7.49
CA ALA A 201 -17.40 -4.29 -8.22
C ALA A 201 -17.18 -4.25 -9.74
N GLU A 202 -15.97 -3.92 -10.19
CA GLU A 202 -15.59 -3.89 -11.61
C GLU A 202 -15.66 -5.26 -12.28
N HIS A 203 -15.39 -6.35 -11.55
CA HIS A 203 -15.46 -7.71 -12.08
C HIS A 203 -16.80 -8.41 -11.78
N ARG A 204 -17.62 -7.88 -10.86
CA ARG A 204 -18.93 -8.45 -10.51
C ARG A 204 -19.90 -8.38 -11.70
N SER A 205 -19.82 -7.33 -12.50
CA SER A 205 -20.60 -7.16 -13.75
C SER A 205 -20.26 -8.20 -14.82
N HIS A 206 -19.02 -8.69 -14.86
CA HIS A 206 -18.58 -9.71 -15.82
C HIS A 206 -18.90 -11.16 -15.40
N VAL A 207 -19.21 -11.39 -14.12
CA VAL A 207 -19.53 -12.73 -13.57
C VAL A 207 -21.05 -13.01 -13.57
N SER A 208 -21.88 -12.07 -14.06
CA SER A 208 -23.33 -12.28 -14.26
C SER A 208 -23.64 -13.19 -15.46
N GLY A 209 -23.10 -14.41 -15.40
CA GLY A 209 -23.51 -15.60 -16.17
C GLY A 209 -23.48 -16.87 -15.30
N PHE A 210 -23.21 -16.74 -13.99
CA PHE A 210 -23.12 -17.89 -13.09
C PHE A 210 -24.50 -18.27 -12.54
N THR A 211 -25.15 -19.24 -13.18
CA THR A 211 -26.23 -20.02 -12.56
C THR A 211 -25.62 -20.89 -11.45
N PRO A 212 -26.08 -20.82 -10.19
CA PRO A 212 -25.61 -21.73 -9.16
C PRO A 212 -26.02 -23.16 -9.53
N ARG A 213 -25.05 -24.05 -9.75
CA ARG A 213 -25.33 -25.48 -9.75
C ARG A 213 -25.55 -25.92 -8.31
N VAL A 214 -26.81 -26.18 -7.99
CA VAL A 214 -27.24 -26.92 -6.81
C VAL A 214 -26.59 -28.31 -6.87
N ARG A 215 -25.95 -28.72 -5.78
CA ARG A 215 -25.63 -30.12 -5.50
C ARG A 215 -26.06 -30.44 -4.09
#